data_AF-A0A357IAB6-F1
#
_entry.id   AF-A0A357IAB6-F1
#
_cell.length_a   1.000
_cell.length_b   1.000
_cell.length_c   1.000
_cell.angle_alpha   90.00
_cell.angle_beta   90.00
_cell.angle_gamma   90.00
#
_symmetry.space_group_name_H-M   'P 1'
#
loop_
_entity.id
_entity.type
_entity.pdbx_description
1 polymer ?
#
loop_
_entity_poly.entity_id
_entity_poly.type
_entity_poly.pdbx_seq_one_letter_code
_entity_poly.pdbx_strand_id
1 'polypeptide(L)'
;MESYMTTNESASDSVAAKSVGYDRRERIETTVSSLIEERQQVLVAYGKLAGLKSFDDVDPDADDTEKKRVRAAEVRTFLQLLMDYTALGHFEIYQRIIEGKERRRAVKEASDRVYPGIAATTDFIVEFNDKYDRFAATEEEMTTFDSDISKIGEVLATRGELEDEILDALQQR
;
A
#
# COMPACT_ATOMS: atom_id res chain seq x y z
N MET A 1 -39.83 -36.96 36.00
CA MET A 1 -38.98 -37.67 35.03
C MET A 1 -39.77 -37.61 33.73
N GLU A 2 -39.50 -36.79 32.72
CA GLU A 2 -38.36 -35.96 32.32
C GLU A 2 -38.94 -34.69 31.65
N SER A 3 -38.33 -33.53 31.87
CA SER A 3 -38.54 -32.33 31.05
C SER A 3 -37.16 -31.73 30.82
N TYR A 4 -36.56 -32.09 29.70
CA TYR A 4 -35.28 -31.53 29.26
C TYR A 4 -35.43 -30.89 27.90
N MET A 5 -34.97 -29.64 27.85
CA MET A 5 -34.20 -29.07 26.76
C MET A 5 -34.93 -28.89 25.43
N THR A 6 -35.70 -27.82 25.35
CA THR A 6 -35.89 -27.12 24.08
C THR A 6 -34.91 -25.94 24.02
N THR A 7 -33.99 -26.03 23.05
CA THR A 7 -33.25 -24.96 22.35
C THR A 7 -32.28 -24.07 23.15
N ASN A 8 -30.98 -24.37 23.04
CA ASN A 8 -29.89 -23.39 23.26
C ASN A 8 -28.95 -23.24 22.04
N GLU A 9 -29.34 -23.80 20.88
CA GLU A 9 -28.50 -23.87 19.68
C GLU A 9 -28.55 -22.57 18.84
N SER A 10 -29.67 -21.82 18.88
CA SER A 10 -29.79 -20.55 18.13
C SER A 10 -29.09 -19.36 18.82
N ALA A 11 -28.90 -19.43 20.14
CA ALA A 11 -28.21 -18.38 20.89
C ALA A 11 -26.71 -18.42 20.65
N SER A 12 -26.10 -19.61 20.59
CA SER A 12 -24.66 -19.81 20.34
C SER A 12 -24.24 -19.37 18.94
N ASP A 13 -25.05 -19.66 17.91
CA ASP A 13 -24.77 -19.22 16.53
C ASP A 13 -24.83 -17.70 16.38
N SER A 14 -25.74 -17.04 17.10
CA SER A 14 -25.86 -15.57 17.08
C SER A 14 -24.67 -14.87 17.76
N VAL A 15 -24.09 -15.47 18.80
CA VAL A 15 -22.94 -14.93 19.53
C VAL A 15 -21.65 -15.16 18.74
N ALA A 16 -21.49 -16.34 18.12
CA ALA A 16 -20.37 -16.65 17.23
C ALA A 16 -20.35 -15.77 15.98
N ALA A 17 -21.52 -15.53 15.36
CA ALA A 17 -21.61 -14.62 14.21
C ALA A 17 -21.28 -13.16 14.58
N LYS A 18 -21.63 -12.72 15.79
CA LYS A 18 -21.31 -11.38 16.30
C LYS A 18 -19.82 -11.22 16.62
N SER A 19 -19.17 -12.22 17.24
CA SER A 19 -17.74 -12.17 17.53
C SER A 19 -16.90 -12.21 16.26
N VAL A 20 -17.26 -13.04 15.28
CA VAL A 20 -16.60 -13.09 13.95
C VAL A 20 -16.78 -11.78 13.19
N GLY A 21 -17.95 -11.15 13.29
CA GLY A 21 -18.20 -9.84 12.69
C GLY A 21 -17.41 -8.70 13.35
N TYR A 22 -17.19 -8.78 14.67
CA TYR A 22 -16.37 -7.83 15.43
C TYR A 22 -14.88 -7.96 15.07
N ASP A 23 -14.35 -9.19 15.12
CA ASP A 23 -12.96 -9.50 14.77
C ASP A 23 -12.63 -9.12 13.32
N ARG A 24 -13.58 -9.28 12.39
CA ARG A 24 -13.42 -8.82 11.01
C ARG A 24 -13.32 -7.29 10.90
N ARG A 25 -14.09 -6.54 11.70
CA ARG A 25 -14.08 -5.06 11.64
C ARG A 25 -12.78 -4.51 12.21
N GLU A 26 -12.37 -5.01 13.36
CA GLU A 26 -11.10 -4.62 13.99
C GLU A 26 -9.93 -4.87 13.04
N ARG A 27 -9.91 -6.04 12.37
CA ARG A 27 -8.91 -6.34 11.34
C ARG A 27 -8.93 -5.37 10.16
N ILE A 28 -10.11 -4.98 9.66
CA ILE A 28 -10.21 -4.01 8.57
C ILE A 28 -9.68 -2.65 9.03
N GLU A 29 -10.09 -2.17 10.21
CA GLU A 29 -9.61 -0.89 10.76
C GLU A 29 -8.09 -0.86 10.94
N THR A 30 -7.49 -1.96 11.42
CA THR A 30 -6.04 -2.11 11.49
C THR A 30 -5.40 -2.06 10.10
N THR A 31 -5.91 -2.82 9.13
CA THR A 31 -5.41 -2.82 7.75
C THR A 31 -5.47 -1.41 7.14
N VAL A 32 -6.58 -0.69 7.31
CA VAL A 32 -6.73 0.68 6.78
C VAL A 32 -5.69 1.61 7.40
N SER A 33 -5.52 1.54 8.72
CA SER A 33 -4.54 2.37 9.42
C SER A 33 -3.12 2.08 8.93
N SER A 34 -2.74 0.81 8.81
CA SER A 34 -1.42 0.42 8.29
C SER A 34 -1.20 0.88 6.84
N LEU A 35 -2.23 0.79 5.97
CA LEU A 35 -2.10 1.24 4.59
C LEU A 35 -1.86 2.76 4.50
N ILE A 36 -2.58 3.54 5.29
CA ILE A 36 -2.41 5.00 5.36
C ILE A 36 -1.00 5.34 5.89
N GLU A 37 -0.54 4.64 6.92
CA GLU A 37 0.81 4.83 7.48
C GLU A 37 1.90 4.50 6.46
N GLU A 38 1.80 3.38 5.74
CA GLU A 38 2.76 3.00 4.71
C GLU A 38 2.74 3.95 3.52
N ARG A 39 1.56 4.37 3.06
CA ARG A 39 1.42 5.42 2.02
C ARG A 39 2.15 6.69 2.44
N GLN A 40 1.96 7.13 3.68
CA GLN A 40 2.61 8.33 4.19
C GLN A 40 4.15 8.19 4.19
N GLN A 41 4.68 7.03 4.58
CA GLN A 41 6.12 6.76 4.55
C GLN A 41 6.67 6.82 3.13
N VAL A 42 5.97 6.21 2.16
CA VAL A 42 6.32 6.27 0.73
C VAL A 42 6.33 7.71 0.22
N LEU A 43 5.30 8.50 0.53
CA LEU A 43 5.22 9.91 0.10
C LEU A 43 6.33 10.78 0.69
N VAL A 44 6.70 10.55 1.95
CA VAL A 44 7.82 11.25 2.59
C VAL A 44 9.14 10.89 1.91
N ALA A 45 9.38 9.60 1.64
CA ALA A 45 10.58 9.14 0.96
C ALA A 45 10.65 9.64 -0.49
N TYR A 46 9.52 9.62 -1.21
CA TYR A 46 9.37 10.21 -2.54
C TYR A 46 9.75 11.69 -2.53
N GLY A 47 9.20 12.47 -1.59
CA GLY A 47 9.48 13.90 -1.50
C GLY A 47 10.97 14.22 -1.31
N LYS A 48 11.67 13.40 -0.51
CA LYS A 48 13.14 13.52 -0.38
C LYS A 48 13.83 13.30 -1.71
N LEU A 49 13.50 12.23 -2.44
CA LEU A 49 14.18 11.87 -3.69
C LEU A 49 13.83 12.78 -4.87
N ALA A 50 12.60 13.28 -4.95
CA ALA A 50 12.13 14.18 -6.01
C ALA A 50 12.66 15.63 -5.85
N GLY A 51 13.53 15.88 -4.87
CA GLY A 51 14.19 17.18 -4.69
C GLY A 51 13.45 18.18 -3.79
N LEU A 52 12.47 17.74 -2.98
CA LEU A 52 11.89 18.61 -1.93
C LEU A 52 12.81 18.74 -0.71
N LYS A 53 13.80 17.85 -0.60
CA LYS A 53 14.99 18.01 0.24
C LYS A 53 16.17 17.59 -0.62
N SER A 54 16.99 18.54 -1.04
CA SER A 54 18.28 18.25 -1.65
C SER A 54 19.07 17.32 -0.73
N PHE A 55 19.99 16.55 -1.30
CA PHE A 55 20.87 15.57 -0.63
C PHE A 55 21.92 16.29 0.26
N ASP A 56 21.54 17.43 0.83
CA ASP A 56 22.31 18.34 1.67
C ASP A 56 22.64 17.74 3.04
N ASP A 57 22.09 16.56 3.36
CA ASP A 57 22.47 15.79 4.54
C ASP A 57 23.81 15.04 4.33
N VAL A 58 24.38 15.06 3.12
CA VAL A 58 25.75 14.58 2.87
C VAL A 58 26.75 15.67 3.25
N ASP A 59 27.78 15.28 4.01
CA ASP A 59 28.91 16.14 4.35
C ASP A 59 29.42 16.87 3.09
N PRO A 60 29.45 18.21 3.05
CA PRO A 60 29.91 18.96 1.88
C PRO A 60 31.34 18.58 1.47
N ASP A 61 32.15 18.13 2.44
CA ASP A 61 33.53 17.69 2.23
C ASP A 61 33.64 16.21 1.82
N ALA A 62 32.53 15.47 1.75
CA ALA A 62 32.53 14.09 1.29
C ALA A 62 32.95 13.98 -0.19
N ASP A 63 33.71 12.93 -0.49
CA ASP A 63 34.06 12.60 -1.86
C ASP A 63 32.85 12.10 -2.66
N ASP A 64 33.00 12.05 -3.99
CA ASP A 64 31.94 11.63 -4.91
C ASP A 64 31.50 10.18 -4.70
N THR A 65 32.36 9.32 -4.12
CA THR A 65 32.03 7.92 -3.87
C THR A 65 31.04 7.81 -2.72
N GLU A 66 31.29 8.53 -1.62
CA GLU A 66 30.38 8.55 -0.48
C GLU A 66 29.03 9.19 -0.83
N LYS A 67 29.04 10.29 -1.59
CA LYS A 67 27.81 10.93 -2.11
C LYS A 67 26.94 9.95 -2.91
N LYS A 68 27.56 9.19 -3.82
CA LYS A 68 26.87 8.15 -4.61
C LYS A 68 26.33 7.02 -3.73
N ARG A 69 27.11 6.58 -2.74
CA ARG A 69 26.70 5.52 -1.80
C ARG A 69 25.47 5.92 -0.98
N VAL A 70 25.46 7.14 -0.43
CA VAL A 70 24.31 7.65 0.34
C VAL A 70 23.07 7.72 -0.55
N ARG A 71 23.19 8.32 -1.75
CA ARG A 71 22.07 8.45 -2.68
C ARG A 71 21.52 7.08 -3.11
N ALA A 72 22.39 6.12 -3.39
CA ALA A 72 21.97 4.76 -3.70
C ALA A 72 21.22 4.08 -2.54
N ALA A 73 21.65 4.32 -1.30
CA ALA A 73 20.96 3.81 -0.12
C ALA A 73 19.56 4.43 0.06
N GLU A 74 19.39 5.72 -0.22
CA GLU A 74 18.09 6.40 -0.13
C GLU A 74 17.12 5.91 -1.21
N VAL A 75 17.59 5.74 -2.45
CA VAL A 75 16.78 5.12 -3.52
C VAL A 75 16.35 3.72 -3.13
N ARG A 76 17.25 2.87 -2.62
CA ARG A 76 16.90 1.51 -2.17
C ARG A 76 15.89 1.53 -1.02
N THR A 77 16.02 2.46 -0.08
CA THR A 77 15.07 2.62 1.01
C THR A 77 13.68 2.99 0.50
N PHE A 78 13.60 3.91 -0.46
CA PHE A 78 12.34 4.25 -1.12
C PHE A 78 11.73 3.06 -1.86
N LEU A 79 12.53 2.32 -2.63
CA LEU A 79 12.09 1.14 -3.36
C LEU A 79 11.52 0.06 -2.43
N GLN A 80 12.15 -0.15 -1.26
CA GLN A 80 11.65 -1.07 -0.25
C GLN A 80 10.28 -0.62 0.29
N LEU A 81 10.18 0.64 0.74
CA LEU A 81 8.92 1.19 1.25
C LEU A 81 7.80 1.12 0.20
N LEU A 82 8.12 1.42 -1.06
CA LEU A 82 7.17 1.38 -2.16
C LEU A 82 6.63 -0.03 -2.42
N MET A 83 7.49 -1.05 -2.33
CA MET A 83 7.08 -2.45 -2.47
C MET A 83 6.30 -2.94 -1.27
N ASP A 84 6.68 -2.57 -0.06
CA ASP A 84 5.95 -2.93 1.17
C ASP A 84 4.52 -2.37 1.13
N TYR A 85 4.39 -1.08 0.84
CA TYR A 85 3.09 -0.42 0.61
C TYR A 85 2.26 -1.12 -0.47
N THR A 86 2.91 -1.47 -1.57
CA THR A 86 2.24 -2.14 -2.68
C THR A 86 1.73 -3.52 -2.29
N ALA A 87 2.54 -4.28 -1.56
CA ALA A 87 2.24 -5.62 -1.08
C ALA A 87 1.14 -5.62 -0.02
N LEU A 88 1.16 -4.67 0.93
CA LEU A 88 0.14 -4.54 1.96
C LEU A 88 -1.26 -4.40 1.35
N GLY A 89 -1.41 -3.48 0.38
CA GLY A 89 -2.67 -3.32 -0.34
C GLY A 89 -3.11 -4.60 -1.06
N HIS A 90 -2.19 -5.27 -1.76
CA HIS A 90 -2.46 -6.51 -2.49
C HIS A 90 -2.96 -7.63 -1.60
N PHE A 91 -2.24 -7.93 -0.52
CA PHE A 91 -2.55 -9.09 0.30
C PHE A 91 -3.73 -8.87 1.25
N GLU A 92 -3.92 -7.66 1.77
CA GLU A 92 -4.95 -7.43 2.79
C GLU A 92 -6.28 -6.93 2.22
N ILE A 93 -6.25 -6.13 1.15
CA ILE A 93 -7.44 -5.49 0.59
C ILE A 93 -7.82 -6.13 -0.75
N TYR A 94 -6.92 -6.10 -1.74
CA TYR A 94 -7.27 -6.48 -3.11
C TYR A 94 -7.47 -7.99 -3.28
N GLN A 95 -6.81 -8.84 -2.48
CA GLN A 95 -7.12 -10.28 -2.45
C GLN A 95 -8.60 -10.54 -2.14
N ARG A 96 -9.19 -9.82 -1.17
CA ARG A 96 -10.60 -10.02 -0.80
C ARG A 96 -11.56 -9.61 -1.93
N ILE A 97 -11.15 -8.61 -2.71
CA ILE A 97 -11.83 -8.17 -3.93
C ILE A 97 -11.80 -9.28 -4.97
N ILE A 98 -10.61 -9.78 -5.30
CA ILE A 98 -10.37 -10.81 -6.32
C ILE A 98 -11.12 -12.11 -5.97
N GLU A 99 -11.10 -12.49 -4.70
CA GLU A 99 -11.76 -13.72 -4.22
C GLU A 99 -13.29 -13.62 -4.17
N GLY A 100 -13.87 -12.42 -4.39
CA GLY A 100 -15.32 -12.22 -4.41
C GLY A 100 -16.02 -12.49 -3.07
N LYS A 101 -15.28 -12.49 -1.96
CA LYS A 101 -15.78 -12.86 -0.62
C LYS A 101 -16.60 -11.76 0.04
N GLU A 102 -16.56 -10.53 -0.47
CA GLU A 102 -17.35 -9.41 0.03
C GLU A 102 -18.84 -9.58 -0.33
N ARG A 103 -19.74 -9.15 0.56
CA ARG A 103 -21.20 -9.24 0.37
C ARG A 103 -21.84 -7.86 0.19
N ARG A 104 -21.19 -6.80 0.65
CA ARG A 104 -21.67 -5.42 0.54
C ARG A 104 -21.59 -4.96 -0.92
N ARG A 105 -22.73 -4.61 -1.50
CA ARG A 105 -22.83 -4.18 -2.91
C ARG A 105 -21.96 -2.97 -3.22
N ALA A 106 -21.96 -1.96 -2.34
CA ALA A 106 -21.15 -0.76 -2.51
C ALA A 106 -19.65 -1.08 -2.62
N VAL A 107 -19.15 -1.98 -1.77
CA VAL A 107 -17.74 -2.42 -1.80
C VAL A 107 -17.43 -3.16 -3.09
N LYS A 108 -18.32 -4.05 -3.57
CA LYS A 108 -18.13 -4.73 -4.86
C LYS A 108 -18.07 -3.76 -6.03
N GLU A 109 -19.02 -2.83 -6.10
CA GLU A 109 -19.07 -1.85 -7.18
C GLU A 109 -17.84 -0.93 -7.17
N ALA A 110 -17.36 -0.51 -6.00
CA ALA A 110 -16.11 0.23 -5.88
C ALA A 110 -14.92 -0.65 -6.32
N SER A 111 -14.87 -1.89 -5.87
CA SER A 111 -13.83 -2.86 -6.21
C SER A 111 -13.67 -3.05 -7.72
N ASP A 112 -14.78 -3.26 -8.43
CA ASP A 112 -14.79 -3.47 -9.88
C ASP A 112 -14.27 -2.24 -10.64
N ARG A 113 -14.51 -1.03 -10.10
CA ARG A 113 -14.02 0.23 -10.70
C ARG A 113 -12.54 0.45 -10.44
N VAL A 114 -12.08 0.22 -9.20
CA VAL A 114 -10.71 0.59 -8.80
C VAL A 114 -9.67 -0.44 -9.25
N TYR A 115 -10.05 -1.73 -9.30
CA TYR A 115 -9.11 -2.82 -9.50
C TYR A 115 -8.27 -2.69 -10.79
N PRO A 116 -8.82 -2.33 -11.96
CA PRO A 116 -8.00 -2.14 -13.16
C PRO A 116 -6.90 -1.09 -12.99
N GLY A 117 -7.19 0.02 -12.31
CA GLY A 117 -6.22 1.07 -12.03
C GLY A 117 -5.19 0.65 -10.98
N ILE A 118 -5.60 -0.07 -9.94
CA ILE A 118 -4.69 -0.67 -8.96
C ILE A 118 -3.74 -1.66 -9.61
N ALA A 119 -4.22 -2.52 -10.51
CA ALA A 119 -3.38 -3.44 -11.26
C ALA A 119 -2.35 -2.69 -12.12
N ALA A 120 -2.80 -1.71 -12.91
CA ALA A 120 -1.91 -0.92 -13.76
C ALA A 120 -0.83 -0.15 -12.95
N THR A 121 -1.21 0.46 -11.82
CA THR A 121 -0.23 1.16 -10.96
C THR A 121 0.74 0.19 -10.28
N THR A 122 0.29 -1.02 -9.95
CA THR A 122 1.16 -2.08 -9.41
C THR A 122 2.19 -2.54 -10.44
N ASP A 123 1.76 -2.84 -11.66
CA ASP A 123 2.66 -3.28 -12.73
C ASP A 123 3.76 -2.23 -12.98
N PHE A 124 3.37 -0.95 -13.02
CA PHE A 124 4.34 0.14 -13.15
C PHE A 124 5.31 0.22 -11.96
N ILE A 125 4.82 0.08 -10.73
CA ILE A 125 5.66 0.10 -9.53
C ILE A 125 6.67 -1.06 -9.54
N VAL A 126 6.24 -2.26 -9.94
CA VAL A 126 7.12 -3.43 -10.04
C VAL A 126 8.18 -3.21 -11.12
N GLU A 127 7.79 -2.74 -12.32
CA GLU A 127 8.75 -2.42 -13.39
C GLU A 127 9.76 -1.35 -12.94
N PHE A 128 9.31 -0.32 -12.23
CA PHE A 128 10.19 0.70 -11.67
C PHE A 128 11.15 0.11 -10.63
N ASN A 129 10.67 -0.77 -9.75
CA ASN A 129 11.51 -1.44 -8.76
C ASN A 129 12.59 -2.29 -9.42
N ASP A 130 12.21 -3.14 -10.38
CA ASP A 130 13.13 -4.00 -11.12
C ASP A 130 14.21 -3.19 -11.86
N LYS A 131 13.84 -2.05 -12.43
CA LYS A 131 14.78 -1.16 -13.14
C LYS A 131 15.85 -0.59 -12.20
N TYR A 132 15.52 -0.33 -10.95
CA TYR A 132 16.37 0.40 -10.01
C TYR A 132 16.84 -0.44 -8.80
N ASP A 133 16.58 -1.75 -8.76
CA ASP A 133 17.01 -2.65 -7.67
C ASP A 133 18.52 -2.56 -7.41
N ARG A 134 19.30 -2.44 -8.49
CA ARG A 134 20.77 -2.38 -8.48
C ARG A 134 21.34 -0.98 -8.58
N PHE A 135 20.53 0.05 -8.36
CA PHE A 135 20.92 1.44 -8.55
C PHE A 135 22.26 1.75 -7.86
N ALA A 136 23.20 2.30 -8.65
CA ALA A 136 24.56 2.60 -8.23
C ALA A 136 24.90 4.11 -8.30
N ALA A 137 23.91 4.95 -8.61
CA ALA A 137 24.06 6.40 -8.74
C ALA A 137 25.16 6.81 -9.75
N THR A 138 25.28 6.07 -10.86
CA THR A 138 26.05 6.56 -12.02
C THR A 138 25.35 7.77 -12.66
N GLU A 139 26.08 8.59 -13.43
CA GLU A 139 25.50 9.80 -14.04
C GLU A 139 24.31 9.48 -14.98
N GLU A 140 24.42 8.38 -15.73
CA GLU A 140 23.35 7.88 -16.60
C GLU A 140 22.13 7.41 -15.79
N GLU A 141 22.34 6.61 -14.74
CA GLU A 141 21.27 6.17 -13.85
C GLU A 141 20.59 7.35 -13.15
N MET A 142 21.33 8.36 -12.71
CA MET A 142 20.74 9.55 -12.06
C MET A 142 19.85 10.33 -13.03
N THR A 143 20.34 10.58 -14.25
CA THR A 143 19.56 11.32 -15.26
C THR A 143 18.26 10.59 -15.62
N THR A 144 18.33 9.26 -15.76
CA THR A 144 17.15 8.43 -16.06
C THR A 144 16.21 8.33 -14.87
N PHE A 145 16.74 8.18 -13.66
CA PHE A 145 15.98 8.13 -12.42
C PHE A 145 15.20 9.42 -12.17
N ASP A 146 15.82 10.59 -12.34
CA ASP A 146 15.16 11.90 -12.15
C ASP A 146 13.95 12.07 -13.10
N SER A 147 14.02 11.52 -14.32
CA SER A 147 12.88 11.52 -15.23
C SER A 147 11.79 10.52 -14.82
N ASP A 148 12.14 9.35 -14.32
CA ASP A 148 11.16 8.30 -14.01
C ASP A 148 10.52 8.46 -12.63
N ILE A 149 11.25 9.03 -11.65
CA ILE A 149 10.71 9.30 -10.32
C ILE A 149 9.52 10.26 -10.40
N SER A 150 9.53 11.22 -11.33
CA SER A 150 8.39 12.12 -11.55
C SER A 150 7.11 11.37 -11.94
N LYS A 151 7.23 10.32 -12.78
CA LYS A 151 6.08 9.46 -13.15
C LYS A 151 5.58 8.64 -11.97
N ILE A 152 6.48 8.21 -11.07
CA ILE A 152 6.07 7.53 -9.82
C ILE A 152 5.19 8.44 -8.96
N GLY A 153 5.44 9.75 -8.92
CA GLY A 153 4.54 10.70 -8.25
C GLY A 153 3.11 10.66 -8.79
N GLU A 154 2.94 10.64 -10.11
CA GLU A 154 1.62 10.54 -10.77
C GLU A 154 0.93 9.19 -10.49
N VAL A 155 1.72 8.10 -10.51
CA VAL A 155 1.25 6.74 -10.19
C VAL A 155 0.79 6.65 -8.74
N LEU A 156 1.53 7.23 -7.80
CA LEU A 156 1.16 7.28 -6.38
C LEU A 156 -0.11 8.10 -6.15
N ALA A 157 -0.26 9.24 -6.82
CA ALA A 157 -1.46 10.06 -6.74
C ALA A 157 -2.69 9.29 -7.25
N THR A 158 -2.59 8.71 -8.45
CA THR A 158 -3.66 7.90 -9.05
C THR A 158 -4.03 6.73 -8.15
N ARG A 159 -3.02 5.99 -7.65
CA ARG A 159 -3.25 4.87 -6.74
C ARG A 159 -3.92 5.31 -5.43
N GLY A 160 -3.50 6.44 -4.86
CA GLY A 160 -4.09 6.99 -3.65
C GLY A 160 -5.58 7.30 -3.80
N GLU A 161 -5.98 7.93 -4.91
CA GLU A 161 -7.39 8.22 -5.20
C GLU A 161 -8.24 6.94 -5.32
N LEU A 162 -7.72 5.94 -6.02
CA LEU A 162 -8.38 4.63 -6.17
C LEU A 162 -8.50 3.89 -4.83
N GLU A 163 -7.46 3.98 -4.01
CA GLU A 163 -7.48 3.42 -2.66
C GLU A 163 -8.49 4.12 -1.76
N ASP A 164 -8.56 5.45 -1.81
CA ASP A 164 -9.52 6.22 -1.01
C ASP A 164 -10.97 5.81 -1.36
N GLU A 165 -11.27 5.57 -2.64
CA GLU A 165 -12.59 5.10 -3.06
C GLU A 165 -12.97 3.74 -2.44
N ILE A 166 -12.05 2.77 -2.42
CA ILE A 166 -12.33 1.45 -1.82
C ILE A 166 -12.35 1.51 -0.30
N LEU A 167 -11.48 2.32 0.32
CA LEU A 167 -11.45 2.50 1.77
C LEU A 167 -12.75 3.14 2.26
N ASP A 168 -13.25 4.17 1.57
CA ASP A 168 -14.54 4.79 1.87
C ASP A 168 -15.68 3.76 1.78
N ALA A 169 -15.70 2.94 0.74
CA ALA A 169 -16.69 1.88 0.60
C ALA A 169 -16.58 0.83 1.72
N LEU A 170 -15.37 0.50 2.17
CA LEU A 170 -15.12 -0.44 3.27
C LEU A 170 -15.57 0.11 4.63
N GLN A 171 -15.51 1.43 4.83
CA GLN A 171 -15.94 2.11 6.05
C GLN A 171 -17.44 2.46 6.06
N GLN A 172 -18.07 2.56 4.89
CA GLN A 172 -19.51 2.76 4.78
C GLN A 172 -20.31 1.57 5.35
N ARG A 173 -21.35 1.92 6.11
CA ARG A 173 -22.19 1.00 6.90
C ARG A 173 -23.24 0.28 6.07
#